data_AF-A0A6M3M8G8-F1
#
_entry.id   AF-A0A6M3M8G8-F1
#
_cell.length_a   1.000
_cell.length_b   1.000
_cell.length_c   1.000
_cell.angle_alpha   90.00
_cell.angle_beta   90.00
_cell.angle_gamma   90.00
#
_symmetry.space_group_name_H-M   'P 1'
#
loop_
_entity.id
_entity.type
_entity.pdbx_description
1 polymer ?
#
loop_
_entity_poly.entity_id
_entity_poly.type
_entity_poly.pdbx_seq_one_letter_code
_entity_poly.pdbx_strand_id
1 'polypeptide(L)'
;MDAASPPHNFYLPLAWGGNPPDPRYVAWLAPQAELASVGLKPYNTIVSFYGINSCPDCETISISLYTNCVVVSAWAGEHPGHTFIIGDEPDQLQWSAAAYRAWYDDCVLKIKLADHTANVSLAGIAQPNSVYNPDGHSLDYLDAVLGADTEPLYTDYLRVHAFPPQDGGEIDGWISYLEVWLDWRDENMPGTPIVLGTFGYPSGAENETIRLRALEMLDWLEDSEFIGWCWWEWGPRTGQTNELFKNSALMPMGEVYWGRSTD
;
A
#
# COMPACT_ATOMS: atom_id res chain seq x y z
N MET A 1 17.57 -4.04 -27.23
CA MET A 1 18.23 -3.45 -26.05
C MET A 1 17.09 -3.12 -25.13
N ASP A 2 16.82 -4.03 -24.21
CA ASP A 2 15.70 -3.91 -23.29
C ASP A 2 16.02 -2.80 -22.29
N ALA A 3 15.09 -1.85 -22.17
CA ALA A 3 15.13 -0.88 -21.10
C ALA A 3 14.61 -1.59 -19.85
N ALA A 4 15.53 -2.02 -18.98
CA ALA A 4 15.18 -2.34 -17.61
C ALA A 4 14.59 -1.07 -16.98
N SER A 5 13.31 -1.11 -16.61
CA SER A 5 12.73 -0.09 -15.73
C SER A 5 13.44 -0.17 -14.38
N PRO A 6 13.89 0.95 -13.80
CA PRO A 6 14.46 0.94 -12.46
C PRO A 6 13.40 0.51 -11.43
N PRO A 7 13.78 -0.15 -10.32
CA PRO A 7 12.86 -0.42 -9.22
C PRO A 7 12.32 0.91 -8.66
N HIS A 8 11.01 1.00 -8.50
CA HIS A 8 10.34 2.17 -7.92
C HIS A 8 10.11 1.91 -6.42
N ASN A 9 10.91 2.56 -5.56
CA ASN A 9 10.72 2.52 -4.11
C ASN A 9 9.66 3.54 -3.68
N PHE A 10 8.69 3.12 -2.87
CA PHE A 10 7.58 3.97 -2.41
C PHE A 10 7.63 4.20 -0.89
N TYR A 11 7.06 5.31 -0.43
CA TYR A 11 6.89 5.64 0.99
C TYR A 11 5.41 5.86 1.32
N LEU A 12 4.88 5.18 2.34
CA LEU A 12 3.48 5.23 2.82
C LEU A 12 3.44 5.58 4.31
N PRO A 13 3.03 6.80 4.68
CA PRO A 13 2.41 7.03 5.98
C PRO A 13 0.94 6.58 5.91
N LEU A 14 0.61 5.49 6.61
CA LEU A 14 -0.78 5.07 6.84
C LEU A 14 -1.31 5.71 8.13
N ALA A 15 -2.46 6.39 8.05
CA ALA A 15 -3.10 7.01 9.20
C ALA A 15 -4.53 6.48 9.36
N TRP A 16 -4.73 5.39 10.10
CA TRP A 16 -6.06 4.85 10.39
C TRP A 16 -6.78 5.68 11.47
N GLY A 17 -7.96 6.19 11.14
CA GLY A 17 -8.87 6.84 12.08
C GLY A 17 -9.97 5.88 12.53
N GLY A 18 -9.79 5.20 13.67
CA GLY A 18 -10.86 4.42 14.28
C GLY A 18 -12.00 5.32 14.82
N ASN A 19 -13.25 4.93 14.54
CA ASN A 19 -14.54 5.59 14.88
C ASN A 19 -14.89 6.85 14.06
N PRO A 20 -16.20 7.07 13.73
CA PRO A 20 -16.61 7.77 12.52
C PRO A 20 -15.95 9.15 12.47
N PRO A 21 -15.08 9.40 11.48
CA PRO A 21 -14.34 10.65 11.45
C PRO A 21 -15.34 11.79 11.22
N ASP A 22 -15.33 12.76 12.13
CA ASP A 22 -15.83 14.10 11.86
C ASP A 22 -15.19 14.56 10.53
N PRO A 23 -15.96 15.03 9.54
CA PRO A 23 -15.48 15.38 8.20
C PRO A 23 -14.47 16.54 8.14
N ARG A 24 -13.92 16.95 9.29
CA ARG A 24 -12.98 18.08 9.48
C ARG A 24 -11.60 17.66 9.98
N TYR A 25 -11.31 16.38 10.16
CA TYR A 25 -9.99 15.98 10.67
C TYR A 25 -8.90 15.98 9.58
N VAL A 26 -7.97 16.92 9.75
CA VAL A 26 -6.73 17.10 9.01
C VAL A 26 -5.67 16.17 9.60
N ALA A 27 -5.11 15.25 8.80
CA ALA A 27 -3.92 14.50 9.17
C ALA A 27 -2.68 15.33 8.84
N TRP A 28 -1.94 15.73 9.88
CA TRP A 28 -0.65 16.39 9.78
C TRP A 28 0.40 15.40 9.25
N LEU A 29 0.89 15.63 8.04
CA LEU A 29 2.18 15.12 7.59
C LEU A 29 3.28 16.08 8.02
N ALA A 30 4.46 15.57 8.35
CA ALA A 30 5.64 16.39 8.58
C ALA A 30 5.80 17.40 7.42
N PRO A 31 6.11 18.68 7.69
CA PRO A 31 6.28 19.67 6.63
C PRO A 31 7.33 19.15 5.64
N GLN A 32 7.02 19.13 4.35
CA GLN A 32 7.92 18.69 3.26
C GLN A 32 9.32 19.35 3.32
N ALA A 33 9.42 20.53 3.95
CA ALA A 33 10.69 21.22 4.22
C ALA A 33 11.66 20.41 5.09
N GLU A 34 11.17 19.53 5.97
CA GLU A 34 12.01 18.67 6.82
C GLU A 34 12.49 17.42 6.07
N LEU A 35 11.68 16.83 5.19
CA LEU A 35 12.09 15.67 4.36
C LEU A 35 13.15 16.06 3.32
N ALA A 36 13.00 17.23 2.69
CA ALA A 36 14.02 17.76 1.78
C ALA A 36 15.36 18.07 2.50
N SER A 37 15.32 18.38 3.80
CA SER A 37 16.51 18.71 4.59
C SER A 37 17.40 17.50 4.91
N VAL A 38 16.88 16.27 4.76
CA VAL A 38 17.61 15.01 4.96
C VAL A 38 17.96 14.30 3.65
N GLY A 39 17.76 14.95 2.49
CA GLY A 39 18.18 14.42 1.19
C GLY A 39 17.20 13.47 0.51
N LEU A 40 15.97 13.34 1.02
CA LEU A 40 14.88 12.64 0.35
C LEU A 40 14.50 13.40 -0.93
N LYS A 41 14.57 12.74 -2.09
CA LYS A 41 13.99 13.26 -3.33
C LYS A 41 12.45 13.12 -3.27
N PRO A 42 11.67 14.06 -3.83
CA PRO A 42 10.21 14.09 -3.74
C PRO A 42 9.47 12.98 -4.52
N TYR A 43 10.17 11.99 -5.06
CA TYR A 43 9.54 10.96 -5.88
C TYR A 43 8.93 9.85 -5.01
N ASN A 44 7.75 9.36 -5.39
CA ASN A 44 7.06 8.19 -4.84
C ASN A 44 6.54 8.27 -3.39
N THR A 45 6.09 9.45 -2.93
CA THR A 45 5.29 9.52 -1.69
C THR A 45 3.86 9.10 -2.00
N ILE A 46 3.42 7.97 -1.44
CA ILE A 46 2.01 7.59 -1.41
C ILE A 46 1.44 8.17 -0.12
N VAL A 47 0.37 8.94 -0.20
CA VAL A 47 -0.33 9.41 1.00
C VAL A 47 -1.66 8.68 1.11
N SER A 48 -1.88 8.01 2.24
CA SER A 48 -3.18 7.45 2.61
C SER A 48 -4.02 8.55 3.26
N PHE A 49 -5.03 9.01 2.52
CA PHE A 49 -5.92 10.07 2.97
C PHE A 49 -7.32 9.53 3.27
N TYR A 50 -7.76 9.76 4.50
CA TYR A 50 -9.18 9.86 4.82
C TYR A 50 -9.68 11.22 4.32
N GLY A 51 -10.09 11.27 3.06
CA GLY A 51 -10.57 12.48 2.39
C GLY A 51 -9.45 13.17 1.59
N ILE A 52 -9.67 13.33 0.29
CA ILE A 52 -8.73 13.99 -0.64
C ILE A 52 -8.41 15.39 -0.11
N ASN A 53 -7.20 15.59 0.41
CA ASN A 53 -6.62 16.93 0.52
C ASN A 53 -5.09 16.92 0.57
N SER A 54 -4.52 17.66 -0.40
CA SER A 54 -3.23 18.36 -0.43
C SER A 54 -1.93 17.56 -0.57
N CYS A 55 -1.78 16.86 -1.69
CA CYS A 55 -0.45 16.69 -2.30
C CYS A 55 -0.56 16.66 -3.85
N PRO A 56 -0.65 17.84 -4.50
CA PRO A 56 -0.73 17.89 -5.98
C PRO A 56 0.50 17.31 -6.66
N ASP A 57 1.64 17.28 -5.97
CA ASP A 57 2.91 16.74 -6.47
C ASP A 57 3.10 15.24 -6.17
N CYS A 58 2.19 14.60 -5.42
CA CYS A 58 2.30 13.17 -5.15
C CYS A 58 1.88 12.39 -6.39
N GLU A 59 2.68 11.44 -6.83
CA GLU A 59 2.38 10.61 -8.01
C GLU A 59 1.27 9.57 -7.72
N THR A 60 1.07 9.22 -6.45
CA THR A 60 0.11 8.19 -6.02
C THR A 60 -0.82 8.71 -4.91
N ILE A 61 -2.12 8.49 -5.09
CA ILE A 61 -3.20 8.92 -4.21
C ILE A 61 -3.96 7.68 -3.71
N SER A 62 -4.04 7.48 -2.39
CA SER A 62 -4.91 6.44 -1.82
C SER A 62 -6.27 7.01 -1.42
N ILE A 63 -7.33 6.29 -1.78
CA ILE A 63 -8.74 6.67 -1.63
C ILE A 63 -9.36 5.79 -0.55
N SER A 64 -9.85 6.37 0.54
CA SER A 64 -10.60 5.62 1.57
C SER A 64 -11.91 5.04 1.01
N LEU A 65 -12.28 3.82 1.44
CA LEU A 65 -13.53 3.11 1.09
C LEU A 65 -14.82 3.93 1.34
N TYR A 66 -14.75 4.96 2.17
CA TYR A 66 -15.90 5.83 2.48
C TYR A 66 -15.93 7.12 1.66
N THR A 67 -14.99 7.27 0.72
CA THR A 67 -14.89 8.46 -0.14
C THR A 67 -15.86 8.35 -1.32
N ASN A 68 -16.51 9.45 -1.66
CA ASN A 68 -17.36 9.53 -2.83
C ASN A 68 -16.51 9.64 -4.11
N CYS A 69 -16.66 8.69 -5.03
CA CYS A 69 -15.93 8.64 -6.31
C CYS A 69 -16.10 9.90 -7.19
N VAL A 70 -17.18 10.68 -7.02
CA VAL A 70 -17.38 11.96 -7.73
C VAL A 70 -16.33 13.00 -7.33
N VAL A 71 -15.98 13.04 -6.04
CA VAL A 71 -14.94 13.97 -5.54
C VAL A 71 -13.57 13.55 -6.07
N VAL A 72 -13.31 12.24 -6.09
CA VAL A 72 -12.07 11.66 -6.65
C VAL A 72 -11.93 11.99 -8.13
N SER A 73 -12.99 11.79 -8.92
CA SER A 73 -12.93 12.06 -10.37
C SER A 73 -12.78 13.55 -10.68
N ALA A 74 -13.37 14.44 -9.87
CA ALA A 74 -13.18 15.87 -10.05
C ALA A 74 -11.70 16.25 -9.85
N TRP A 75 -11.07 15.70 -8.81
CA TRP A 75 -9.65 15.90 -8.55
C TRP A 75 -8.77 15.32 -9.67
N ALA A 76 -9.07 14.10 -10.15
CA ALA A 76 -8.34 13.48 -11.25
C ALA A 76 -8.38 14.31 -12.54
N GLY A 77 -9.53 14.92 -12.86
CA GLY A 77 -9.64 15.82 -14.02
C GLY A 77 -8.82 17.11 -13.90
N GLU A 78 -8.56 17.59 -12.68
CA GLU A 78 -7.71 18.77 -12.42
C GLU A 78 -6.22 18.41 -12.34
N HIS A 79 -5.91 17.14 -12.08
CA HIS A 79 -4.56 16.61 -11.86
C HIS A 79 -4.39 15.28 -12.62
N PRO A 80 -4.13 15.35 -13.95
CA PRO A 80 -4.03 14.15 -14.77
C PRO A 80 -2.69 13.43 -14.62
N GLY A 81 -2.70 12.12 -14.83
CA GLY A 81 -1.52 11.25 -14.89
C GLY A 81 -1.17 10.56 -13.56
N HIS A 82 -2.03 10.68 -12.56
CA HIS A 82 -1.79 10.15 -11.22
C HIS A 82 -2.21 8.67 -11.10
N THR A 83 -1.62 7.97 -10.13
CA THR A 83 -2.02 6.62 -9.75
C THR A 83 -2.99 6.67 -8.56
N PHE A 84 -4.12 5.98 -8.65
CA PHE A 84 -5.14 5.94 -7.60
C PHE A 84 -5.24 4.54 -6.99
N ILE A 85 -4.98 4.42 -5.68
CA ILE A 85 -5.23 3.19 -4.92
C ILE A 85 -6.65 3.27 -4.37
N ILE A 86 -7.53 2.40 -4.85
CA ILE A 86 -8.97 2.47 -4.58
C ILE A 86 -9.30 1.58 -3.38
N GLY A 87 -9.30 2.17 -2.19
CA GLY A 87 -9.55 1.49 -0.92
C GLY A 87 -8.29 1.16 -0.13
N ASP A 88 -8.49 0.57 1.04
CA ASP A 88 -7.44 0.01 1.89
C ASP A 88 -8.05 -1.13 2.71
N GLU A 89 -7.51 -2.34 2.60
CA GLU A 89 -7.89 -3.55 3.36
C GLU A 89 -9.41 -3.78 3.50
N PRO A 90 -10.20 -3.81 2.40
CA PRO A 90 -11.64 -4.08 2.47
C PRO A 90 -11.97 -5.47 3.06
N ASP A 91 -11.04 -6.41 2.94
CA ASP A 91 -11.08 -7.73 3.57
C ASP A 91 -10.99 -7.66 5.10
N GLN A 92 -10.41 -6.58 5.65
CA GLN A 92 -10.34 -6.25 7.08
C GLN A 92 -11.40 -5.22 7.50
N LEU A 93 -12.31 -4.78 6.63
CA LEU A 93 -13.28 -3.71 6.95
C LEU A 93 -14.75 -4.14 6.78
N GLN A 94 -15.02 -5.46 6.76
CA GLN A 94 -16.35 -6.05 6.58
C GLN A 94 -17.08 -5.68 5.28
N TRP A 95 -16.36 -5.18 4.28
CA TRP A 95 -16.94 -4.99 2.96
C TRP A 95 -17.06 -6.35 2.29
N SER A 96 -18.26 -6.77 1.90
CA SER A 96 -18.38 -7.96 1.07
C SER A 96 -17.65 -7.74 -0.26
N ALA A 97 -17.09 -8.80 -0.82
CA ALA A 97 -16.38 -8.74 -2.10
C ALA A 97 -17.24 -8.08 -3.20
N ALA A 98 -18.53 -8.40 -3.26
CA ALA A 98 -19.47 -7.79 -4.20
C ALA A 98 -19.70 -6.29 -3.94
N ALA A 99 -19.79 -5.85 -2.68
CA ALA A 99 -19.96 -4.43 -2.36
C ALA A 99 -18.70 -3.63 -2.70
N TYR A 100 -17.52 -4.18 -2.38
CA TYR A 100 -16.26 -3.55 -2.75
C TYR A 100 -16.09 -3.50 -4.27
N ARG A 101 -16.37 -4.60 -4.98
CA ARG A 101 -16.31 -4.64 -6.45
C ARG A 101 -17.17 -3.57 -7.10
N ALA A 102 -18.44 -3.46 -6.69
CA ALA A 102 -19.36 -2.46 -7.25
C ALA A 102 -18.89 -1.02 -7.01
N TRP A 103 -18.34 -0.74 -5.83
CA TRP A 103 -17.80 0.58 -5.52
C TRP A 103 -16.49 0.86 -6.28
N TYR A 104 -15.61 -0.13 -6.38
CA TYR A 104 -14.36 -0.05 -7.13
C TYR A 104 -14.62 0.28 -8.60
N ASP A 105 -15.52 -0.46 -9.26
CA ASP A 105 -15.85 -0.24 -10.68
C ASP A 105 -16.44 1.17 -10.92
N ASP A 106 -17.28 1.65 -10.00
CA ASP A 106 -17.82 3.02 -10.06
C ASP A 106 -16.71 4.08 -9.95
N CYS A 107 -15.74 3.87 -9.07
CA CYS A 107 -14.57 4.74 -8.91
C CYS A 107 -13.67 4.70 -10.15
N VAL A 108 -13.29 3.52 -10.64
CA VAL A 108 -12.46 3.37 -11.84
C VAL A 108 -13.10 4.06 -13.04
N LEU A 109 -14.39 3.80 -13.29
CA LEU A 109 -15.11 4.39 -14.41
C LEU A 109 -15.07 5.92 -14.34
N LYS A 110 -15.38 6.50 -13.17
CA LYS A 110 -15.41 7.96 -12.99
C LYS A 110 -14.03 8.59 -13.12
N ILE A 111 -13.00 7.97 -12.55
CA ILE A 111 -11.61 8.43 -12.66
C ILE A 111 -11.18 8.40 -14.13
N LYS A 112 -11.33 7.27 -14.83
CA LYS A 112 -10.89 7.12 -16.22
C LYS A 112 -11.67 8.01 -17.20
N LEU A 113 -12.92 8.35 -16.90
CA LEU A 113 -13.69 9.32 -17.67
C LEU A 113 -13.20 10.76 -17.48
N ALA A 114 -12.75 11.11 -16.27
CA ALA A 114 -12.21 12.44 -15.97
C ALA A 114 -10.75 12.60 -16.43
N ASP A 115 -9.96 11.54 -16.28
CA ASP A 115 -8.58 11.45 -16.73
C ASP A 115 -8.29 10.04 -17.28
N HIS A 116 -8.17 9.96 -18.61
CA HIS A 116 -7.85 8.71 -19.31
C HIS A 116 -6.39 8.27 -19.13
N THR A 117 -5.52 9.12 -18.57
CA THR A 117 -4.11 8.82 -18.32
C THR A 117 -3.83 8.35 -16.89
N ALA A 118 -4.81 8.47 -15.99
CA ALA A 118 -4.71 7.98 -14.62
C ALA A 118 -4.44 6.47 -14.61
N ASN A 119 -3.62 6.00 -13.68
CA ASN A 119 -3.55 4.58 -13.35
C ASN A 119 -4.44 4.28 -12.13
N VAL A 120 -4.93 3.05 -12.02
CA VAL A 120 -5.73 2.60 -10.87
C VAL A 120 -5.17 1.29 -10.33
N SER A 121 -5.22 1.16 -9.01
CA SER A 121 -4.83 -0.04 -8.29
C SER A 121 -5.97 -0.44 -7.36
N LEU A 122 -6.14 -1.75 -7.19
CA LEU A 122 -6.96 -2.29 -6.10
C LEU A 122 -6.42 -1.83 -4.73
N ALA A 123 -7.31 -1.80 -3.74
CA ALA A 123 -6.93 -1.75 -2.34
C ALA A 123 -5.85 -2.81 -2.04
N GLY A 124 -4.92 -2.46 -1.15
CA GLY A 124 -4.08 -3.48 -0.52
C GLY A 124 -4.95 -4.45 0.27
N ILE A 125 -4.87 -5.73 -0.05
CA ILE A 125 -5.52 -6.79 0.72
C ILE A 125 -4.48 -7.36 1.70
N ALA A 126 -4.84 -7.57 2.96
CA ALA A 126 -3.87 -7.81 4.01
C ALA A 126 -3.97 -9.18 4.67
N GLN A 127 -2.83 -9.86 4.78
CA GLN A 127 -2.73 -11.09 5.55
C GLN A 127 -1.69 -10.98 6.67
N PRO A 128 -1.99 -11.54 7.87
CA PRO A 128 -3.21 -12.29 8.24
C PRO A 128 -4.48 -11.44 8.22
N ASN A 129 -5.60 -12.04 7.78
CA ASN A 129 -6.94 -11.44 7.92
C ASN A 129 -7.38 -11.50 9.40
N SER A 130 -6.72 -10.70 10.23
CA SER A 130 -6.72 -10.87 11.67
C SER A 130 -7.93 -10.27 12.38
N VAL A 131 -8.64 -9.34 11.75
CA VAL A 131 -9.66 -8.55 12.46
C VAL A 131 -11.07 -9.12 12.29
N TYR A 132 -11.47 -9.53 11.09
CA TYR A 132 -12.86 -9.91 10.84
C TYR A 132 -13.07 -11.21 10.07
N ASN A 133 -12.03 -11.79 9.46
CA ASN A 133 -12.10 -13.12 8.88
C ASN A 133 -10.86 -13.95 9.27
N PRO A 134 -10.73 -14.33 10.55
CA PRO A 134 -9.54 -15.01 11.07
C PRO A 134 -9.23 -16.34 10.39
N ASP A 135 -10.21 -16.96 9.74
CA ASP A 135 -10.09 -18.22 9.01
C ASP A 135 -10.09 -18.03 7.48
N GLY A 136 -10.30 -16.81 6.97
CA GLY A 136 -10.39 -16.55 5.54
C GLY A 136 -9.06 -16.09 4.95
N HIS A 137 -8.71 -16.66 3.81
CA HIS A 137 -7.54 -16.21 3.07
C HIS A 137 -7.86 -14.94 2.29
N SER A 138 -6.94 -13.98 2.31
CA SER A 138 -7.03 -12.74 1.53
C SER A 138 -7.20 -13.01 0.02
N LEU A 139 -6.71 -14.14 -0.47
CA LEU A 139 -6.93 -14.60 -1.85
C LEU A 139 -8.35 -15.06 -2.11
N ASP A 140 -9.02 -15.74 -1.17
CA ASP A 140 -10.44 -16.10 -1.31
C ASP A 140 -11.32 -14.86 -1.46
N TYR A 141 -10.95 -13.77 -0.77
CA TYR A 141 -11.61 -12.49 -0.91
C TYR A 141 -11.45 -11.93 -2.33
N LEU A 142 -10.22 -11.95 -2.88
CA LEU A 142 -9.97 -11.49 -4.24
C LEU A 142 -10.63 -12.36 -5.30
N ASP A 143 -10.64 -13.69 -5.15
CA ASP A 143 -11.40 -14.59 -6.02
C ASP A 143 -12.88 -14.21 -6.03
N ALA A 144 -13.44 -13.89 -4.86
CA ALA A 144 -14.81 -13.41 -4.76
C ALA A 144 -15.02 -12.02 -5.39
N VAL A 145 -14.02 -11.13 -5.36
CA VAL A 145 -14.08 -9.81 -6.04
C VAL A 145 -14.03 -9.98 -7.57
N LEU A 146 -13.17 -10.88 -8.06
CA LEU A 146 -13.07 -11.22 -9.48
C LEU A 146 -14.36 -11.89 -9.98
N GLY A 147 -14.94 -12.80 -9.20
CA GLY A 147 -16.16 -13.53 -9.54
C GLY A 147 -17.49 -12.81 -9.25
N ALA A 148 -17.45 -11.61 -8.66
CA ALA A 148 -18.67 -10.86 -8.32
C ALA A 148 -19.41 -10.28 -9.53
N ASP A 149 -18.75 -10.15 -10.68
CA ASP A 149 -19.33 -9.65 -11.92
C ASP A 149 -18.88 -10.52 -13.12
N THR A 150 -19.61 -10.44 -14.23
CA THR A 150 -19.27 -11.11 -15.48
C THR A 150 -18.22 -10.35 -16.30
N GLU A 151 -18.06 -9.05 -16.04
CA GLU A 151 -17.05 -8.24 -16.71
C GLU A 151 -15.68 -8.37 -16.03
N PRO A 152 -14.59 -8.51 -16.80
CA PRO A 152 -13.24 -8.52 -16.26
C PRO A 152 -12.96 -7.28 -15.41
N LEU A 153 -12.29 -7.48 -14.27
CA LEU A 153 -11.85 -6.39 -13.41
C LEU A 153 -10.77 -5.56 -14.13
N TYR A 154 -10.98 -4.26 -14.25
CA TYR A 154 -9.93 -3.34 -14.73
C TYR A 154 -9.04 -2.91 -13.55
N THR A 155 -7.75 -3.18 -13.64
CA THR A 155 -6.74 -2.61 -12.74
C THR A 155 -5.41 -2.47 -13.48
N ASP A 156 -4.66 -1.41 -13.20
CA ASP A 156 -3.31 -1.25 -13.71
C ASP A 156 -2.27 -1.91 -12.77
N TYR A 157 -2.64 -2.12 -11.49
CA TYR A 157 -1.78 -2.77 -10.49
C TYR A 157 -2.57 -3.62 -9.50
N LEU A 158 -2.04 -4.79 -9.15
CA LEU A 158 -2.45 -5.55 -7.97
C LEU A 158 -1.66 -5.06 -6.75
N ARG A 159 -2.31 -4.99 -5.59
CA ARG A 159 -1.68 -4.56 -4.34
C ARG A 159 -1.97 -5.54 -3.21
N VAL A 160 -0.92 -5.92 -2.48
CA VAL A 160 -0.99 -6.83 -1.33
C VAL A 160 -0.27 -6.23 -0.13
N HIS A 161 -0.75 -6.50 1.07
CA HIS A 161 -0.05 -6.24 2.33
C HIS A 161 0.33 -7.56 2.99
N ALA A 162 1.58 -7.70 3.39
CA ALA A 162 2.10 -8.93 3.99
C ALA A 162 3.00 -8.62 5.18
N PHE A 163 2.62 -9.12 6.35
CA PHE A 163 3.39 -8.90 7.59
C PHE A 163 4.07 -10.20 8.04
N PRO A 164 5.41 -10.21 8.27
CA PRO A 164 6.11 -11.36 8.81
C PRO A 164 5.71 -11.64 10.28
N PRO A 165 6.06 -12.83 10.82
CA PRO A 165 5.92 -13.13 12.24
C PRO A 165 6.55 -12.06 13.15
N GLN A 166 5.80 -11.59 14.16
CA GLN A 166 6.18 -10.43 14.98
C GLN A 166 7.41 -10.66 15.87
N ASP A 167 7.76 -11.91 16.15
CA ASP A 167 8.90 -12.29 16.99
C ASP A 167 10.22 -12.35 16.21
N GLY A 168 10.22 -12.02 14.91
CA GLY A 168 11.37 -12.21 14.05
C GLY A 168 11.62 -13.68 13.71
N GLY A 169 10.56 -14.51 13.78
CA GLY A 169 10.55 -15.89 13.33
C GLY A 169 10.96 -16.08 11.86
N GLU A 170 10.88 -17.31 11.37
CA GLU A 170 11.41 -17.68 10.06
C GLU A 170 10.75 -16.87 8.92
N ILE A 171 11.59 -16.16 8.15
CA ILE A 171 11.16 -15.37 6.98
C ILE A 171 10.66 -16.26 5.84
N ASP A 172 11.15 -17.49 5.76
CA ASP A 172 10.77 -18.44 4.71
C ASP A 172 9.24 -18.58 4.60
N GLY A 173 8.52 -18.58 5.72
CA GLY A 173 7.05 -18.61 5.71
C GLY A 173 6.42 -17.35 5.11
N TRP A 174 7.02 -16.17 5.32
CA TRP A 174 6.58 -14.91 4.71
C TRP A 174 6.93 -14.84 3.21
N ILE A 175 8.11 -15.33 2.82
CA ILE A 175 8.52 -15.44 1.41
C ILE A 175 7.57 -16.39 0.68
N SER A 176 7.38 -17.61 1.18
CA SER A 176 6.48 -18.58 0.55
C SER A 176 5.05 -18.05 0.46
N TYR A 177 4.63 -17.21 1.40
CA TYR A 177 3.36 -16.52 1.31
C TYR A 177 3.32 -15.55 0.13
N LEU A 178 4.35 -14.72 -0.07
CA LEU A 178 4.42 -13.81 -1.21
C LEU A 178 4.53 -14.54 -2.55
N GLU A 179 5.23 -15.68 -2.60
CA GLU A 179 5.29 -16.53 -3.80
C GLU A 179 3.89 -17.02 -4.21
N VAL A 180 3.04 -17.39 -3.25
CA VAL A 180 1.64 -17.75 -3.52
C VAL A 180 0.85 -16.59 -4.15
N TRP A 181 1.16 -15.33 -3.81
CA TRP A 181 0.54 -14.17 -4.46
C TRP A 181 1.01 -13.98 -5.89
N LEU A 182 2.30 -14.18 -6.15
CA LEU A 182 2.87 -14.10 -7.49
C LEU A 182 2.24 -15.17 -8.39
N ASP A 183 2.16 -16.42 -7.90
CA ASP A 183 1.51 -17.54 -8.59
C ASP A 183 0.02 -17.25 -8.84
N TRP A 184 -0.71 -16.80 -7.81
CA TRP A 184 -2.14 -16.47 -7.96
C TRP A 184 -2.35 -15.36 -9.00
N ARG A 185 -1.50 -14.33 -9.01
CA ARG A 185 -1.55 -13.24 -10.00
C ARG A 185 -1.31 -13.78 -11.40
N ASP A 186 -0.36 -14.68 -11.59
CA ASP A 186 -0.05 -15.26 -12.90
C ASP A 186 -1.21 -16.12 -13.43
N GLU A 187 -1.91 -16.83 -12.55
CA GLU A 187 -3.07 -17.65 -12.89
C GLU A 187 -4.32 -16.81 -13.21
N ASN A 188 -4.60 -15.78 -12.41
CA ASN A 188 -5.90 -15.08 -12.44
C ASN A 188 -5.86 -13.72 -13.13
N MET A 189 -4.70 -13.07 -13.16
CA MET A 189 -4.50 -11.72 -13.71
C MET A 189 -3.18 -11.61 -14.50
N PRO A 190 -2.93 -12.50 -15.48
CA PRO A 190 -1.63 -12.61 -16.14
C PRO A 190 -1.16 -11.28 -16.74
N GLY A 191 0.08 -10.92 -16.44
CA GLY A 191 0.69 -9.67 -16.91
C GLY A 191 0.33 -8.43 -16.10
N THR A 192 -0.52 -8.53 -15.07
CA THR A 192 -0.80 -7.43 -14.16
C THR A 192 0.39 -7.23 -13.21
N PRO A 193 1.02 -6.04 -13.18
CA PRO A 193 2.08 -5.78 -12.21
C PRO A 193 1.55 -5.83 -10.77
N ILE A 194 2.36 -6.32 -9.84
CA ILE A 194 2.01 -6.46 -8.43
C ILE A 194 2.93 -5.62 -7.55
N VAL A 195 2.34 -4.93 -6.58
CA VAL A 195 3.02 -4.07 -5.61
C VAL A 195 2.79 -4.64 -4.21
N LEU A 196 3.88 -4.80 -3.45
CA LEU A 196 3.80 -5.09 -2.02
C LEU A 196 3.51 -3.77 -1.30
N GLY A 197 2.23 -3.43 -1.23
CA GLY A 197 1.76 -2.15 -0.75
C GLY A 197 2.21 -1.83 0.66
N THR A 198 2.39 -2.86 1.51
CA THR A 198 2.79 -2.69 2.90
C THR A 198 3.47 -3.97 3.40
N PHE A 199 4.62 -3.83 4.06
CA PHE A 199 5.25 -4.91 4.81
C PHE A 199 6.05 -4.38 6.00
N GLY A 200 6.40 -5.25 6.95
CA GLY A 200 7.23 -4.87 8.10
C GLY A 200 6.63 -5.37 9.41
N TYR A 201 7.17 -4.92 10.53
CA TYR A 201 6.80 -5.47 11.84
C TYR A 201 5.78 -4.56 12.54
N PRO A 202 4.48 -4.94 12.58
CA PRO A 202 3.42 -4.05 13.06
C PRO A 202 3.49 -3.78 14.57
N SER A 203 4.19 -4.63 15.31
CA SER A 203 4.41 -4.49 16.74
C SER A 203 5.68 -5.23 17.17
N GLY A 204 6.15 -4.94 18.38
CA GLY A 204 7.32 -5.60 18.97
C GLY A 204 8.55 -4.71 19.00
N ALA A 205 9.31 -4.80 20.11
CA ALA A 205 10.50 -4.00 20.33
C ALA A 205 11.56 -4.28 19.26
N GLU A 206 11.98 -3.23 18.56
CA GLU A 206 13.08 -3.31 17.61
C GLU A 206 14.32 -3.90 18.30
N ASN A 207 14.91 -4.90 17.66
CA ASN A 207 16.13 -5.54 18.11
C ASN A 207 16.95 -5.98 16.89
N GLU A 208 18.18 -6.43 17.15
CA GLU A 208 19.11 -6.82 16.09
C GLU A 208 18.55 -7.94 15.20
N THR A 209 17.81 -8.90 15.77
CA THR A 209 17.19 -9.97 14.99
C THR A 209 16.17 -9.39 14.00
N ILE A 210 15.27 -8.51 14.45
CA ILE A 210 14.29 -7.85 13.57
C ILE A 210 14.99 -7.06 12.46
N ARG A 211 16.08 -6.34 12.75
CA ARG A 211 16.86 -5.62 11.72
C ARG A 211 17.51 -6.54 10.69
N LEU A 212 18.13 -7.63 11.13
CA LEU A 212 18.72 -8.63 10.22
C LEU A 212 17.64 -9.28 9.36
N ARG A 213 16.48 -9.57 9.94
CA ARG A 213 15.33 -10.10 9.21
C ARG A 213 14.77 -9.09 8.21
N ALA A 214 14.67 -7.80 8.57
CA ALA A 214 14.29 -6.77 7.62
C ALA A 214 15.26 -6.68 6.43
N LEU A 215 16.57 -6.82 6.65
CA LEU A 215 17.56 -6.89 5.57
C LEU A 215 17.35 -8.10 4.65
N GLU A 216 17.11 -9.29 5.22
CA GLU A 216 16.80 -10.50 4.44
C GLU A 216 15.54 -10.33 3.59
N MET A 217 14.49 -9.69 4.13
CA MET A 217 13.26 -9.39 3.38
C MET A 217 13.52 -8.42 2.23
N LEU A 218 14.29 -7.35 2.48
CA LEU A 218 14.65 -6.36 1.47
C LEU A 218 15.50 -6.98 0.35
N ASP A 219 16.49 -7.79 0.70
CA ASP A 219 17.32 -8.52 -0.27
C ASP A 219 16.47 -9.44 -1.16
N TRP A 220 15.49 -10.15 -0.59
CA TRP A 220 14.58 -10.97 -1.39
C TRP A 220 13.67 -10.13 -2.30
N LEU A 221 13.17 -8.98 -1.80
CA LEU A 221 12.27 -8.12 -2.57
C LEU A 221 12.94 -7.50 -3.79
N GLU A 222 14.23 -7.16 -3.72
CA GLU A 222 15.02 -6.68 -4.87
C GLU A 222 15.12 -7.71 -5.99
N ASP A 223 15.18 -9.00 -5.64
CA ASP A 223 15.26 -10.10 -6.60
C ASP A 223 13.87 -10.64 -7.01
N SER A 224 12.79 -10.10 -6.44
CA SER A 224 11.42 -10.57 -6.64
C SER A 224 10.75 -9.95 -7.88
N GLU A 225 9.59 -10.50 -8.26
CA GLU A 225 8.77 -9.95 -9.36
C GLU A 225 7.89 -8.74 -8.94
N PHE A 226 7.93 -8.34 -7.67
CA PHE A 226 7.20 -7.15 -7.23
C PHE A 226 7.83 -5.91 -7.87
N ILE A 227 7.00 -5.08 -8.51
CA ILE A 227 7.48 -3.85 -9.17
C ILE A 227 7.70 -2.69 -8.20
N GLY A 228 7.36 -2.89 -6.94
CA GLY A 228 7.53 -1.93 -5.86
C GLY A 228 7.06 -2.48 -4.54
N TRP A 229 7.61 -1.94 -3.47
CA TRP A 229 7.28 -2.29 -2.10
C TRP A 229 7.33 -1.07 -1.19
N CYS A 230 6.67 -1.17 -0.04
CA CYS A 230 6.72 -0.11 0.97
C CYS A 230 6.70 -0.65 2.39
N TRP A 231 7.59 -0.14 3.22
CA TRP A 231 7.58 -0.43 4.64
C TRP A 231 6.35 0.15 5.32
N TRP A 232 5.82 -0.59 6.28
CA TRP A 232 4.71 -0.20 7.11
C TRP A 232 5.17 0.78 8.18
N GLU A 233 4.64 1.99 8.11
CA GLU A 233 4.84 2.99 9.14
C GLU A 233 3.50 3.52 9.62
N TRP A 234 3.16 3.16 10.87
CA TRP A 234 2.12 3.85 11.61
C TRP A 234 2.81 4.93 12.44
N GLY A 235 2.46 6.20 12.20
CA GLY A 235 3.07 7.32 12.91
C GLY A 235 2.92 7.22 14.45
N PRO A 236 3.46 8.20 15.21
CA PRO A 236 3.78 8.10 16.66
C PRO A 236 2.62 7.85 17.65
N ARG A 237 1.41 7.57 17.16
CA ARG A 237 0.19 7.36 17.95
C ARG A 237 0.10 6.00 18.65
N THR A 238 0.83 4.98 18.19
CA THR A 238 0.68 3.60 18.68
C THR A 238 1.77 3.19 19.67
N GLY A 239 2.81 4.01 19.86
CA GLY A 239 3.96 3.64 20.70
C GLY A 239 4.70 2.42 20.15
N GLN A 240 4.59 2.16 18.85
CA GLN A 240 5.28 1.09 18.16
C GLN A 240 6.76 1.44 18.00
N THR A 241 7.57 0.40 17.93
CA THR A 241 9.03 0.48 18.08
C THR A 241 9.78 0.33 16.75
N ASN A 242 9.09 0.07 15.64
CA ASN A 242 9.67 -0.11 14.32
C ASN A 242 9.38 1.08 13.39
N GLU A 243 9.24 2.28 13.97
CA GLU A 243 9.14 3.55 13.24
C GLU A 243 10.39 3.73 12.37
N LEU A 244 10.24 4.24 11.15
CA LEU A 244 11.40 4.62 10.33
C LEU A 244 11.93 5.97 10.79
N PHE A 245 11.03 6.86 11.24
CA PHE A 245 11.39 8.18 11.72
C PHE A 245 10.80 8.48 13.10
N LYS A 246 11.58 9.20 13.91
CA LYS A 246 11.10 9.77 15.17
C LYS A 246 11.69 11.16 15.38
N ASN A 247 10.82 12.14 15.61
CA ASN A 247 11.22 13.55 15.75
C ASN A 247 12.14 14.02 14.62
N SER A 248 11.78 13.68 13.37
CA SER A 248 12.51 14.03 12.15
C SER A 248 13.94 13.45 12.07
N ALA A 249 14.25 12.44 12.89
CA ALA A 249 15.48 11.66 12.82
C ALA A 249 15.17 10.24 12.34
N LEU A 250 16.07 9.69 11.53
CA LEU A 250 16.02 8.30 11.10
C LEU A 250 16.29 7.39 12.31
N MET A 251 15.41 6.41 12.52
CA MET A 251 15.57 5.36 13.53
C MET A 251 16.44 4.24 12.96
N PRO A 252 16.96 3.29 13.76
CA PRO A 252 17.84 2.25 13.22
C PRO A 252 17.15 1.33 12.20
N MET A 253 15.84 1.07 12.34
CA MET A 253 15.05 0.44 11.26
C MET A 253 14.96 1.33 10.00
N GLY A 254 14.80 2.64 10.20
CA GLY A 254 14.91 3.64 9.14
C GLY A 254 16.25 3.56 8.39
N GLU A 255 17.36 3.38 9.10
CA GLU A 255 18.70 3.23 8.50
C GLU A 255 18.80 1.95 7.65
N VAL A 256 18.24 0.84 8.13
CA VAL A 256 18.16 -0.43 7.40
C VAL A 256 17.37 -0.26 6.10
N TYR A 257 16.16 0.29 6.20
CA TYR A 257 15.28 0.51 5.05
C TYR A 257 15.89 1.49 4.04
N TRP A 258 16.34 2.64 4.55
CA TRP A 258 16.94 3.70 3.74
C TRP A 258 18.17 3.20 3.00
N GLY A 259 19.09 2.53 3.71
CA GLY A 259 20.34 2.04 3.15
C GLY A 259 20.17 1.06 1.98
N ARG A 260 19.06 0.30 1.93
CA ARG A 260 18.76 -0.57 0.78
C ARG A 260 17.94 0.12 -0.31
N SER A 261 17.07 1.06 0.05
CA SER A 261 16.21 1.76 -0.91
C SER A 261 16.91 2.79 -1.81
N THR A 262 18.18 3.11 -1.56
CA THR A 262 18.93 4.17 -2.27
C THR A 262 20.12 3.69 -3.08
N ASP A 263 20.46 2.40 -3.01
CA ASP A 263 21.54 1.78 -3.81
C ASP A 263 21.06 1.43 -5.23
#